data_AF-A0A6D0IKK0-F1
#
_entry.id   AF-A0A6D0IKK0-F1
#
_cell.length_a   1.000
_cell.length_b   1.000
_cell.length_c   1.000
_cell.angle_alpha   90.00
_cell.angle_beta   90.00
_cell.angle_gamma   90.00
#
_symmetry.space_group_name_H-M   'P 1'
#
loop_
_entity.id
_entity.type
_entity.pdbx_description
1 polymer ?
#
loop_
_entity_poly.entity_id
_entity_poly.type
_entity_poly.pdbx_seq_one_letter_code
_entity_poly.pdbx_strand_id
1 'polypeptide(L)'
;SEDALRDAIALKNRERRALANFYHLGQLNPPALSGSDILKVVYGATFRFDKEALINELDAMTTRVRQQWEEGQRLDPRPRILITGCPIGGAAEKVVRAIEENGGWVVGYENCTGAKATEQCVAETGDVYDALADKYLAIGCSCVSPNDQRLQMLSQMVEEYQVDGVVDVILQA
;
A
#
# COMPACT_ATOMS: atom_id res chain seq x y z
N SER A 1 -27.41 -10.67 -5.13
CA SER A 1 -28.17 -9.68 -5.91
C SER A 1 -27.24 -8.54 -6.28
N GLU A 2 -27.66 -7.64 -7.17
CA GLU A 2 -26.90 -6.43 -7.46
C GLU A 2 -26.73 -5.54 -6.21
N ASP A 3 -27.76 -5.41 -5.37
CA ASP A 3 -27.66 -4.68 -4.10
C ASP A 3 -26.56 -5.25 -3.20
N ALA A 4 -26.47 -6.58 -3.08
CA ALA A 4 -25.41 -7.22 -2.30
C ALA A 4 -24.01 -6.96 -2.88
N LEU A 5 -23.89 -6.80 -4.20
CA LEU A 5 -22.61 -6.41 -4.84
C LEU A 5 -22.27 -4.96 -4.52
N ARG A 6 -23.25 -4.05 -4.55
CA ARG A 6 -23.06 -2.63 -4.19
C ARG A 6 -22.61 -2.49 -2.73
N ASP A 7 -23.26 -3.21 -1.81
CA ASP A 7 -22.86 -3.24 -0.40
C ASP A 7 -21.44 -3.76 -0.22
N ALA A 8 -21.08 -4.84 -0.92
CA ALA A 8 -19.73 -5.41 -0.88
C ALA A 8 -18.67 -4.45 -1.47
N ILE A 9 -19.00 -3.74 -2.56
CA ILE A 9 -18.14 -2.72 -3.16
C ILE A 9 -17.88 -1.60 -2.14
N ALA A 10 -18.92 -1.05 -1.53
CA ALA A 10 -18.81 0.02 -0.54
C ALA A 10 -17.95 -0.40 0.66
N LEU A 11 -18.18 -1.60 1.20
CA LEU A 11 -17.39 -2.16 2.29
C LEU A 11 -15.91 -2.33 1.90
N LYS A 12 -15.64 -2.91 0.73
CA LYS A 12 -14.27 -3.10 0.23
C LYS A 12 -13.56 -1.78 -0.08
N ASN A 13 -14.28 -0.75 -0.52
CA ASN A 13 -13.72 0.59 -0.73
C ASN A 13 -13.38 1.28 0.59
N ARG A 14 -14.18 1.09 1.65
CA ARG A 14 -13.82 1.55 2.99
C ARG A 14 -12.55 0.86 3.49
N GLU A 15 -12.43 -0.46 3.31
CA GLU A 15 -11.22 -1.20 3.63
C GLU A 15 -9.99 -0.71 2.85
N ARG A 16 -10.13 -0.48 1.53
CA ARG A 16 -9.04 0.08 0.70
C ARG A 16 -8.58 1.45 1.19
N ARG A 17 -9.51 2.34 1.51
CA ARG A 17 -9.19 3.67 2.06
C ARG A 17 -8.50 3.59 3.41
N ALA A 18 -8.98 2.74 4.32
CA ALA A 18 -8.33 2.55 5.62
C ALA A 18 -6.90 2.00 5.48
N LEU A 19 -6.70 1.03 4.58
CA LEU A 19 -5.37 0.49 4.26
C LEU A 19 -4.48 1.55 3.60
N ALA A 20 -4.98 2.31 2.63
CA ALA A 20 -4.25 3.39 1.97
C ALA A 20 -3.83 4.47 2.98
N ASN A 21 -4.74 4.90 3.86
CA ASN A 21 -4.45 5.89 4.90
C ASN A 21 -3.34 5.43 5.87
N PHE A 22 -3.37 4.16 6.27
CA PHE A 22 -2.30 3.56 7.10
C PHE A 22 -0.99 3.47 6.31
N TYR A 23 -1.06 3.01 5.06
CA TYR A 23 0.08 2.87 4.16
C TYR A 23 0.76 4.23 3.85
N HIS A 24 -0.03 5.31 3.75
CA HIS A 24 0.45 6.69 3.58
C HIS A 24 1.23 7.23 4.79
N LEU A 25 1.25 6.52 5.94
CA LEU A 25 2.19 6.86 7.02
C LEU A 25 3.66 6.79 6.55
N GLY A 26 3.96 5.99 5.53
CA GLY A 26 5.28 5.95 4.89
C GLY A 26 5.70 7.28 4.24
N GLN A 27 4.75 8.17 3.93
CA GLN A 27 5.05 9.51 3.40
C GLN A 27 5.62 10.46 4.47
N LEU A 28 5.45 10.15 5.76
CA LEU A 28 5.98 10.98 6.84
C LEU A 28 7.51 11.02 6.79
N ASN A 29 8.06 12.22 7.01
CA ASN A 29 9.50 12.46 6.96
C ASN A 29 9.92 13.41 8.12
N PRO A 30 10.73 12.95 9.10
CA PRO A 30 11.33 11.61 9.23
C PRO A 30 10.29 10.47 9.35
N PRO A 31 10.60 9.22 8.98
CA PRO A 31 9.63 8.12 9.02
C PRO A 31 9.03 7.88 10.41
N ALA A 32 7.73 7.58 10.45
CA ALA A 32 7.06 7.20 11.70
C ALA A 32 7.21 5.72 12.05
N LEU A 33 7.29 4.87 11.01
CA LEU A 33 7.36 3.42 11.12
C LEU A 33 8.42 2.88 10.16
N SER A 34 8.95 1.70 10.46
CA SER A 34 9.74 0.96 9.50
C SER A 34 8.84 0.45 8.36
N GLY A 35 9.39 0.28 7.17
CA GLY A 35 8.70 -0.35 6.06
C GLY A 35 8.36 -1.81 6.37
N SER A 36 9.16 -2.49 7.19
CA SER A 36 8.84 -3.81 7.73
C SER A 36 7.55 -3.80 8.56
N ASP A 37 7.34 -2.80 9.42
CA ASP A 37 6.13 -2.72 10.24
C ASP A 37 4.91 -2.33 9.41
N ILE A 38 5.07 -1.42 8.44
CA ILE A 38 4.02 -1.13 7.45
C ILE A 38 3.61 -2.41 6.74
N LEU A 39 4.58 -3.18 6.24
CA LEU A 39 4.33 -4.43 5.54
C LEU A 39 3.61 -5.47 6.39
N LYS A 40 4.00 -5.65 7.66
CA LYS A 40 3.34 -6.60 8.57
C LYS A 40 1.85 -6.28 8.74
N VAL A 41 1.50 -5.00 8.87
CA VAL A 41 0.10 -4.58 9.03
C VAL A 41 -0.68 -4.79 7.73
N VAL A 42 -0.14 -4.33 6.60
CA VAL A 42 -0.80 -4.45 5.29
C VAL A 42 -0.95 -5.92 4.88
N TYR A 43 0.09 -6.74 5.06
CA TYR A 43 0.03 -8.18 4.79
C TYR A 43 -0.91 -8.89 5.76
N GLY A 44 -0.85 -8.58 7.05
CA GLY A 44 -1.71 -9.15 8.08
C GLY A 44 -3.20 -8.88 7.85
N ALA A 45 -3.54 -7.70 7.32
CA ALA A 45 -4.91 -7.32 6.99
C ALA A 45 -5.56 -8.27 5.96
N THR A 46 -4.76 -8.92 5.09
CA THR A 46 -5.26 -9.88 4.10
C THR A 46 -5.89 -11.12 4.74
N PHE A 47 -5.50 -11.45 5.97
CA PHE A 47 -6.00 -12.61 6.73
C PHE A 47 -7.12 -12.27 7.72
N ARG A 48 -7.64 -11.04 7.69
CA ARG A 48 -8.74 -10.59 8.57
C ARG A 48 -10.08 -10.72 7.84
N PHE A 49 -10.96 -11.57 8.35
CA PHE A 49 -12.28 -11.85 7.75
C PHE A 49 -13.33 -10.80 8.11
N ASP A 50 -13.33 -10.32 9.36
CA ASP A 50 -14.20 -9.22 9.78
C ASP A 50 -13.63 -7.89 9.27
N LYS A 51 -14.25 -7.37 8.22
CA LYS A 51 -13.79 -6.16 7.53
C LYS A 51 -14.11 -4.89 8.29
N GLU A 52 -15.22 -4.85 9.02
CA GLU A 52 -15.58 -3.68 9.83
C GLU A 52 -14.62 -3.54 11.02
N ALA A 53 -14.32 -4.64 11.71
CA ALA A 53 -13.33 -4.64 12.78
C ALA A 53 -11.94 -4.23 12.25
N LEU A 54 -11.52 -4.76 11.09
CA LEU A 54 -10.26 -4.39 10.44
C LEU A 54 -10.20 -2.89 10.13
N ILE A 55 -11.25 -2.31 9.52
CA ILE A 55 -11.30 -0.88 9.19
C ILE A 55 -11.10 -0.03 10.44
N ASN A 56 -11.86 -0.31 11.49
CA ASN A 56 -11.78 0.45 12.74
C ASN A 56 -10.39 0.34 13.39
N GLU A 57 -9.76 -0.84 13.35
CA GLU A 57 -8.42 -1.04 13.88
C GLU A 57 -7.35 -0.27 13.08
N LEU A 58 -7.44 -0.27 11.75
CA LEU A 58 -6.53 0.47 10.87
C LEU A 58 -6.65 1.97 11.09
N ASP A 59 -7.87 2.51 11.17
CA ASP A 59 -8.10 3.94 11.39
C ASP A 59 -7.59 4.39 12.78
N ALA A 60 -7.86 3.57 13.81
CA ALA A 60 -7.36 3.83 15.16
C ALA A 60 -5.82 3.77 15.23
N MET A 61 -5.21 2.80 14.54
CA MET A 61 -3.76 2.66 14.47
C MET A 61 -3.12 3.84 13.72
N THR A 62 -3.70 4.23 12.59
CA THR A 62 -3.24 5.38 11.79
C THR A 62 -3.26 6.67 12.60
N THR A 63 -4.37 6.94 13.28
CA THR A 63 -4.53 8.13 14.13
C THR A 63 -3.48 8.15 15.24
N ARG A 64 -3.28 7.02 15.92
CA ARG A 64 -2.29 6.89 17.00
C ARG A 64 -0.87 7.17 16.51
N VAL A 65 -0.47 6.57 15.39
CA VAL A 65 0.89 6.74 14.84
C VAL A 65 1.12 8.20 14.41
N ARG A 66 0.13 8.85 13.79
CA ARG A 66 0.22 10.29 13.45
C ARG A 66 0.40 11.16 14.68
N GLN A 67 -0.40 10.93 15.72
CA GLN A 67 -0.28 11.67 16.98
C GLN A 67 1.11 11.47 17.61
N GLN A 68 1.59 10.23 17.70
CA GLN A 68 2.92 9.93 18.23
C GLN A 68 4.02 10.64 17.43
N TRP A 69 3.88 10.69 16.10
CA TRP A 69 4.80 11.39 15.22
C TRP A 69 4.79 12.91 15.45
N GLU A 70 3.62 13.52 15.66
CA GLU A 70 3.48 14.93 16.03
C GLU A 70 4.11 15.24 17.39
N GLU A 71 4.00 14.32 18.35
CA GLU A 71 4.64 14.37 19.67
C GLU A 71 6.16 14.12 19.63
N GLY A 72 6.72 13.82 18.45
CA GLY A 72 8.16 13.68 18.23
C GLY A 72 8.68 12.25 18.23
N GLN A 73 7.82 11.24 18.34
CA GLN A 73 8.23 9.83 18.19
C GLN A 73 8.43 9.51 16.70
N ARG A 74 9.68 9.49 16.27
CA ARG A 74 10.07 9.31 14.86
C ARG A 74 11.32 8.45 14.77
N LEU A 75 11.50 7.81 13.62
CA LEU A 75 12.75 7.12 13.29
C LEU A 75 13.79 8.13 12.82
N ASP A 76 15.06 7.77 13.00
CA ASP A 76 16.17 8.57 12.48
C ASP A 76 16.08 8.70 10.95
N PRO A 77 16.42 9.88 10.40
CA PRO A 77 16.44 10.08 8.96
C PRO A 77 17.51 9.19 8.31
N ARG A 78 17.12 8.49 7.25
CA ARG A 78 17.95 7.61 6.43
C ARG A 78 17.48 7.71 4.97
N PRO A 79 18.29 7.29 3.98
CA PRO A 79 17.85 7.17 2.60
C PRO A 79 16.52 6.42 2.48
N ARG A 80 15.57 7.02 1.78
CA ARG A 80 14.18 6.58 1.64
C ARG A 80 14.04 5.74 0.38
N ILE A 81 13.72 4.46 0.55
CA ILE A 81 13.71 3.47 -0.52
C ILE A 81 12.27 3.06 -0.85
N LEU A 82 11.93 3.11 -2.13
CA LEU A 82 10.67 2.56 -2.66
C LEU A 82 10.93 1.20 -3.27
N ILE A 83 10.10 0.21 -2.94
CA ILE A 83 10.14 -1.11 -3.57
C ILE A 83 9.07 -1.21 -4.66
N THR A 84 9.47 -1.63 -5.86
CA THR A 84 8.59 -1.94 -7.01
C THR A 84 8.81 -3.38 -7.49
N GLY A 85 8.00 -3.82 -8.45
CA GLY A 85 8.10 -5.15 -9.06
C GLY A 85 7.10 -6.15 -8.47
N CYS A 86 7.59 -7.33 -8.09
CA CYS A 86 6.79 -8.43 -7.56
C CYS A 86 6.24 -8.14 -6.14
N PRO A 87 5.13 -8.78 -5.74
CA PRO A 87 4.62 -8.67 -4.37
C PRO A 87 5.64 -9.16 -3.34
N ILE A 88 5.70 -8.46 -2.20
CA ILE A 88 6.58 -8.83 -1.08
C ILE A 88 5.76 -9.56 -0.03
N GLY A 89 6.31 -10.67 0.46
CA GLY A 89 5.78 -11.50 1.55
C GLY A 89 6.63 -12.77 1.70
N GLY A 90 6.62 -13.37 2.89
CA GLY A 90 7.38 -14.61 3.15
C GLY A 90 8.87 -14.45 2.84
N ALA A 91 9.43 -15.30 1.98
CA ALA A 91 10.85 -15.27 1.65
C ALA A 91 11.32 -13.94 1.02
N ALA A 92 10.43 -13.19 0.36
CA ALA A 92 10.77 -11.90 -0.25
C ALA A 92 10.94 -10.78 0.77
N GLU A 93 10.43 -10.93 2.01
CA GLU A 93 10.61 -9.96 3.11
C GLU A 93 12.09 -9.73 3.44
N LYS A 94 12.97 -10.68 3.11
CA LYS A 94 14.43 -10.53 3.26
C LYS A 94 14.97 -9.29 2.54
N VAL A 95 14.32 -8.84 1.45
CA VAL A 95 14.72 -7.64 0.71
C VAL A 95 14.48 -6.39 1.56
N VAL A 96 13.32 -6.29 2.21
CA VAL A 96 12.98 -5.18 3.11
C VAL A 96 13.99 -5.12 4.25
N ARG A 97 14.22 -6.28 4.89
CA ARG A 97 15.17 -6.39 5.99
C ARG A 97 16.59 -5.99 5.56
N ALA A 98 17.05 -6.47 4.41
CA ALA A 98 18.37 -6.12 3.89
C ALA A 98 18.53 -4.61 3.66
N ILE A 99 17.51 -3.92 3.15
CA ILE A 99 17.54 -2.46 2.98
C ILE A 99 17.63 -1.75 4.34
N GLU A 100 16.77 -2.14 5.29
CA GLU A 100 16.66 -1.45 6.59
C GLU A 100 17.87 -1.69 7.50
N GLU A 101 18.43 -2.90 7.48
CA GLU A 101 19.65 -3.26 8.22
C GLU A 101 20.91 -2.59 7.66
N ASN A 102 20.91 -2.21 6.37
CA ASN A 102 22.03 -1.53 5.71
C ASN A 102 21.83 -0.01 5.60
N GLY A 103 21.00 0.56 6.46
CA GLY A 103 20.93 2.01 6.66
C GLY A 103 19.95 2.74 5.75
N GLY A 104 19.05 2.05 5.04
CA GLY A 104 17.89 2.67 4.39
C GLY A 104 16.62 2.58 5.24
N TRP A 105 15.55 3.25 4.80
CA TRP A 105 14.18 2.96 5.23
C TRP A 105 13.33 2.61 4.02
N VAL A 106 12.61 1.50 4.07
CA VAL A 106 11.59 1.24 3.05
C VAL A 106 10.39 2.12 3.39
N VAL A 107 10.04 3.05 2.51
CA VAL A 107 8.96 4.02 2.74
C VAL A 107 7.67 3.67 2.02
N GLY A 108 7.74 2.79 1.02
CA GLY A 108 6.57 2.34 0.28
C GLY A 108 6.81 1.08 -0.55
N TYR A 109 5.69 0.52 -1.02
CA TYR A 109 5.59 -0.64 -1.90
C TYR A 109 4.64 -0.30 -3.06
N GLU A 110 5.18 -0.07 -4.25
CA GLU A 110 4.38 0.18 -5.46
C GLU A 110 3.70 -1.10 -6.00
N ASN A 111 4.09 -2.27 -5.49
CA ASN A 111 3.61 -3.57 -5.96
C ASN A 111 2.23 -4.00 -5.40
N CYS A 112 1.79 -5.20 -5.75
CA CYS A 112 0.47 -5.77 -5.39
C CYS A 112 0.27 -6.03 -3.89
N THR A 113 1.33 -6.00 -3.07
CA THR A 113 1.16 -6.06 -1.60
C THR A 113 0.78 -4.71 -1.03
N GLY A 114 1.21 -3.61 -1.66
CA GLY A 114 0.92 -2.26 -1.21
C GLY A 114 0.01 -1.52 -2.18
N ALA A 115 0.53 -0.45 -2.75
CA ALA A 115 -0.24 0.59 -3.40
C ALA A 115 -1.14 0.07 -4.54
N LYS A 116 -0.71 -0.90 -5.36
CA LYS A 116 -1.55 -1.46 -6.45
C LYS A 116 -2.84 -2.09 -5.97
N ALA A 117 -2.86 -2.60 -4.74
CA ALA A 117 -4.05 -3.22 -4.17
C ALA A 117 -5.01 -2.19 -3.55
N THR A 118 -4.49 -1.04 -3.10
CA THR A 118 -5.19 -0.15 -2.16
C THR A 118 -5.52 1.23 -2.69
N GLU A 119 -4.70 1.82 -3.58
CA GLU A 119 -4.84 3.24 -3.98
C GLU A 119 -6.11 3.51 -4.80
N GLN A 120 -6.58 2.54 -5.60
CA GLN A 120 -7.76 2.71 -6.45
C GLN A 120 -9.00 1.97 -5.92
N CYS A 121 -10.07 2.72 -5.69
CA CYS A 121 -11.39 2.19 -5.35
C CYS A 121 -12.21 1.83 -6.60
N VAL A 122 -13.21 0.96 -6.41
CA VAL A 122 -14.22 0.66 -7.42
C VAL A 122 -15.25 1.80 -7.41
N ALA A 123 -15.76 2.24 -8.57
CA ALA A 123 -16.84 3.22 -8.59
C ALA A 123 -18.10 2.66 -7.91
N GLU A 124 -18.73 3.43 -7.01
CA GLU A 124 -19.93 3.00 -6.26
C GLU A 124 -21.23 3.28 -7.03
N THR A 125 -21.14 4.01 -8.13
CA THR A 125 -22.25 4.38 -9.01
C THR A 125 -22.10 3.75 -10.40
N GLY A 126 -23.19 3.67 -11.15
CA GLY A 126 -23.21 3.03 -12.47
C GLY A 126 -23.44 1.52 -12.42
N ASP A 127 -23.12 0.85 -13.53
CA ASP A 127 -23.15 -0.61 -13.64
C ASP A 127 -22.02 -1.23 -12.81
N VAL A 128 -22.37 -2.19 -11.96
CA VAL A 128 -21.42 -2.77 -11.00
C VAL A 128 -20.35 -3.63 -11.67
N TYR A 129 -20.65 -4.25 -12.81
CA TYR A 129 -19.73 -5.12 -13.52
C TYR A 129 -18.70 -4.31 -14.29
N ASP A 130 -19.14 -3.24 -14.94
CA ASP A 130 -18.24 -2.28 -15.60
C ASP A 130 -17.32 -1.62 -14.57
N ALA A 131 -17.87 -1.12 -13.45
CA ALA A 131 -17.07 -0.51 -12.39
C ALA A 131 -15.99 -1.45 -11.81
N LEU A 132 -16.33 -2.73 -11.65
CA LEU A 132 -15.38 -3.75 -11.22
C LEU A 132 -14.32 -4.01 -12.30
N ALA A 133 -14.72 -4.19 -13.55
CA ALA A 133 -13.82 -4.41 -14.68
C ALA A 133 -12.82 -3.26 -14.81
N ASP A 134 -13.30 -2.02 -14.81
CA ASP A 134 -12.48 -0.81 -14.93
C ASP A 134 -11.39 -0.77 -13.85
N LYS A 135 -11.76 -0.99 -12.59
CA LYS A 135 -10.81 -0.97 -11.47
C LYS A 135 -9.72 -2.03 -11.60
N TYR A 136 -10.03 -3.23 -12.09
CA TYR A 136 -9.05 -4.33 -12.16
C TYR A 136 -8.22 -4.31 -13.44
N LEU A 137 -8.73 -3.72 -14.53
CA LEU A 137 -7.97 -3.46 -15.75
C LEU A 137 -7.04 -2.24 -15.59
N ALA A 138 -7.43 -1.26 -14.78
CA ALA A 138 -6.60 -0.10 -14.42
C ALA A 138 -5.59 -0.41 -13.31
N ILE A 139 -5.05 -1.63 -13.20
CA ILE A 139 -3.92 -1.90 -12.30
C ILE A 139 -2.66 -1.85 -13.16
N GLY A 140 -1.65 -1.09 -12.70
CA GLY A 140 -0.30 -1.03 -13.30
C GLY A 140 0.52 -2.32 -13.18
N CYS A 141 -0.09 -3.48 -13.43
CA CYS A 141 0.53 -4.80 -13.36
C CYS A 141 1.34 -5.08 -14.64
N SER A 142 2.48 -5.75 -14.51
CA SER A 142 3.32 -6.14 -15.66
C SER A 142 2.61 -7.07 -16.67
N CYS A 143 1.47 -7.66 -16.29
CA CYS A 143 0.65 -8.51 -17.16
C CYS A 143 -0.35 -7.73 -18.03
N VAL A 144 -0.53 -6.41 -17.81
CA VAL A 144 -1.46 -5.57 -18.57
C VAL A 144 -0.71 -4.83 -19.68
N SER A 145 -1.34 -4.61 -20.84
CA SER A 145 -0.75 -3.89 -21.96
C SER A 145 -1.77 -2.98 -22.65
N PRO A 146 -1.42 -1.71 -22.97
CA PRO A 146 -0.20 -1.01 -22.54
C PRO A 146 -0.18 -0.78 -21.01
N ASN A 147 1.01 -0.58 -20.42
CA ASN A 147 1.19 -0.50 -18.96
C ASN A 147 1.71 0.86 -18.50
N ASP A 148 1.23 1.94 -19.12
CA ASP A 148 1.70 3.29 -18.83
C ASP A 148 1.35 3.73 -17.40
N GLN A 149 0.29 3.16 -16.84
CA GLN A 149 -0.15 3.42 -15.47
C GLN A 149 0.89 3.01 -14.42
N ARG A 150 1.68 1.94 -14.67
CA ARG A 150 2.80 1.58 -13.79
C ARG A 150 3.80 2.73 -13.67
N LEU A 151 4.15 3.34 -14.81
CA LEU A 151 5.14 4.43 -14.82
C LEU A 151 4.58 5.68 -14.14
N GLN A 152 3.32 6.04 -14.41
CA GLN A 152 2.65 7.17 -13.77
C GLN A 152 2.60 7.02 -12.25
N MET A 153 2.17 5.84 -11.78
CA MET A 153 2.07 5.53 -10.36
C MET A 153 3.44 5.53 -9.68
N LEU A 154 4.45 4.92 -10.31
CA LEU A 154 5.81 4.91 -9.78
C LEU A 154 6.37 6.34 -9.66
N SER A 155 6.17 7.18 -10.69
CA SER A 155 6.58 8.59 -10.66
C SER A 155 5.88 9.38 -9.54
N GLN A 156 4.55 9.24 -9.42
CA GLN A 156 3.78 9.89 -8.36
C GLN A 156 4.27 9.47 -6.97
N MET A 157 4.50 8.17 -6.76
CA MET A 157 4.98 7.68 -5.47
C MET A 157 6.39 8.15 -5.14
N VAL A 158 7.28 8.28 -6.14
CA VAL A 158 8.63 8.85 -5.91
C VAL A 158 8.55 10.26 -5.35
N GLU A 159 7.62 11.08 -5.86
CA GLU A 159 7.40 12.44 -5.39
C GLU A 159 6.74 12.46 -4.00
N GLU A 160 5.59 11.78 -3.84
CA GLU A 160 4.80 11.79 -2.60
C GLU A 160 5.54 11.20 -1.40
N TYR A 161 6.33 10.15 -1.62
CA TYR A 161 7.11 9.49 -0.58
C TYR A 161 8.51 10.06 -0.42
N GLN A 162 8.88 11.06 -1.22
CA GLN A 162 10.19 11.73 -1.16
C GLN A 162 11.32 10.71 -1.24
N VAL A 163 11.30 9.90 -2.31
CA VAL A 163 12.13 8.70 -2.46
C VAL A 163 13.54 9.08 -2.94
N ASP A 164 14.56 8.54 -2.27
CA ASP A 164 15.97 8.69 -2.64
C ASP A 164 16.45 7.57 -3.58
N GLY A 165 15.79 6.41 -3.55
CA GLY A 165 16.15 5.27 -4.40
C GLY A 165 15.01 4.28 -4.61
N VAL A 166 14.99 3.65 -5.79
CA VAL A 166 14.00 2.63 -6.14
C VAL A 166 14.69 1.28 -6.29
N VAL A 167 14.12 0.24 -5.66
CA VAL A 167 14.58 -1.15 -5.78
C VAL A 167 13.48 -1.96 -6.50
N ASP A 168 13.78 -2.42 -7.71
CA ASP A 168 12.90 -3.32 -8.47
C ASP A 168 13.17 -4.77 -8.09
N VAL A 169 12.15 -5.45 -7.57
CA VAL A 169 12.24 -6.84 -7.12
C VAL A 169 11.58 -7.75 -8.15
N ILE A 170 12.38 -8.68 -8.70
CA ILE A 170 11.94 -9.69 -9.65
C ILE A 170 12.11 -11.06 -8.99
N LEU A 171 11.00 -11.80 -8.82
CA LEU A 171 11.04 -13.17 -8.30
C LEU A 171 11.55 -14.12 -9.39
N GLN A 172 12.43 -15.04 -8.99
CA GLN A 172 12.94 -16.11 -9.85
C GLN A 172 12.36 -17.46 -9.42
N ALA A 173 12.13 -18.33 -10.42
CA ALA A 173 11.63 -19.69 -10.25
C ALA A 173 12.77 -20.70 -10.21
#